data_AF-A0A443SVM9-F1
#
_entry.id   AF-A0A443SVM9-F1
#
_cell.length_a   1.000
_cell.length_b   1.000
_cell.length_c   1.000
_cell.angle_alpha   90.00
_cell.angle_beta   90.00
_cell.angle_gamma   90.00
#
_symmetry.space_group_name_H-M   'P 1'
#
loop_
_entity.id
_entity.type
_entity.pdbx_description
1 polymer ?
#
loop_
_entity_poly.entity_id
_entity_poly.type
_entity_poly.pdbx_seq_one_letter_code
_entity_poly.pdbx_strand_id
1 'polypeptide(L)'
;MFPAYNVNVTNKSTEFSPQKAVTSDVFISRSEFRENLLLGEKNTFTHIFTYLFQKMPELKKRAYLAQYLVKIAVSPDVEGDNDIVQMYNQYDALIESFKDIHMEFENLKASVESVQEVQKDIKAMEEEKEQVIEKLNNIKRKVDVHQNTDLFRYVKEFKEEKDKNEKMMRQKMQQENELQNLSQTLNKWTSEMKEIQNAYQSATTTKDLFERVEEELNTKKQLVKDVLPKELQSIQKYVHDLQEIDSQSSLGPEYLDKINDRIAAINKEINAIMEKRMLNNELMDDKLALYRQNASIVAQKKQATQNKVNEIEEELRSLKEVLKEKQTSIDGEEVLRGDSLKQYVANLRNKGNVFKQKRQELTELRTEVGIYVRSDEILRELDKQFTESLSKLEDERGISGYFTSKQSDEKIDEEKEQTLEELTATVTELNAVTNEIRTRVAPFVRDLRPLRQKNQDLEAVCQQKKSVYDSCAIGLESNADKLQQEVRRLQQTLDELQSKKYMLQCELEVLRSKEDTIREEMKYFVSTNPEDKAMSLIEKLHKEINAESSEERNLKVKRDELRENAAENSRQLKMWSDIQALFEVKSRLAATRSTRNTTQTRMDHLIL
;
A
#
# COMPACT_ATOMS: atom_id res chain seq x y z
N MET A 1 -18.25 42.73 -41.06
CA MET A 1 -18.22 43.27 -42.43
C MET A 1 -17.43 42.30 -43.32
N PHE A 2 -18.12 41.44 -44.07
CA PHE A 2 -17.58 40.82 -45.29
C PHE A 2 -18.62 41.02 -46.40
N PRO A 3 -18.74 42.22 -46.98
CA PRO A 3 -19.83 42.52 -47.91
C PRO A 3 -19.58 42.04 -49.34
N ALA A 4 -18.32 41.73 -49.70
CA ALA A 4 -17.93 41.47 -51.09
C ALA A 4 -18.26 40.07 -51.63
N TYR A 5 -18.59 39.10 -50.76
CA TYR A 5 -18.85 37.70 -51.14
C TYR A 5 -20.33 37.30 -51.09
N ASN A 6 -21.24 38.21 -50.73
CA ASN A 6 -22.69 37.95 -50.76
C ASN A 6 -23.20 38.15 -52.20
N VAL A 7 -23.27 37.06 -52.97
CA VAL A 7 -23.87 37.05 -54.30
C VAL A 7 -25.28 36.46 -54.20
N ASN A 8 -26.29 37.20 -54.66
CA ASN A 8 -27.67 36.74 -54.74
C ASN A 8 -27.80 35.83 -55.98
N VAL A 9 -27.92 34.51 -55.78
CA VAL A 9 -27.78 33.48 -56.84
C VAL A 9 -28.99 33.44 -57.79
N THR A 10 -30.01 34.24 -57.58
CA THR A 10 -31.29 34.15 -58.31
C THR A 10 -31.28 34.74 -59.72
N ASN A 11 -30.27 35.54 -60.11
CA ASN A 11 -30.20 36.13 -61.45
C ASN A 11 -28.76 36.40 -61.89
N LYS A 12 -28.06 35.40 -62.45
CA LYS A 12 -27.00 35.57 -63.47
C LYS A 12 -26.56 34.22 -64.04
N SER A 13 -26.25 34.24 -65.33
CA SER A 13 -25.73 33.14 -66.14
C SER A 13 -24.58 32.39 -65.46
N THR A 14 -24.69 31.07 -65.48
CA THR A 14 -23.76 30.06 -64.96
C THR A 14 -22.44 30.07 -65.72
N GLU A 15 -21.55 31.00 -65.42
CA GLU A 15 -20.10 30.84 -65.65
C GLU A 15 -19.34 31.39 -64.44
N PHE A 16 -19.35 30.62 -63.35
CA PHE A 16 -18.46 30.87 -62.21
C PHE A 16 -17.21 30.01 -62.40
N SER A 17 -16.08 30.61 -62.78
CA SER A 17 -14.80 29.91 -62.91
C SER A 17 -14.26 29.50 -61.52
N PRO A 18 -14.22 28.20 -61.15
CA PRO A 18 -13.75 27.76 -59.86
C PRO A 18 -12.30 27.29 -60.04
N GLN A 19 -11.34 28.23 -60.05
CA GLN A 19 -9.93 27.86 -60.20
C GLN A 19 -9.16 27.71 -58.89
N LYS A 20 -9.66 28.15 -57.73
CA LYS A 20 -8.89 28.05 -56.48
C LYS A 20 -9.79 27.79 -55.27
N ALA A 21 -10.21 26.54 -55.08
CA ALA A 21 -10.76 26.10 -53.80
C ALA A 21 -10.31 24.66 -53.53
N VAL A 22 -9.56 24.51 -52.43
CA VAL A 22 -9.37 23.29 -51.62
C VAL A 22 -8.78 22.08 -52.34
N THR A 23 -7.46 21.91 -52.22
CA THR A 23 -6.81 20.59 -52.33
C THR A 23 -6.42 20.14 -50.92
N SER A 24 -7.26 19.35 -50.28
CA SER A 24 -6.83 18.35 -49.28
C SER A 24 -7.97 17.35 -49.06
N ASP A 25 -7.65 16.09 -49.34
CA ASP A 25 -8.19 14.88 -48.72
C ASP A 25 -9.47 14.19 -49.22
N VAL A 26 -9.86 14.40 -50.49
CA VAL A 26 -10.57 13.36 -51.26
C VAL A 26 -10.09 13.42 -52.72
N PHE A 27 -9.53 12.32 -53.24
CA PHE A 27 -9.10 12.19 -54.65
C PHE A 27 -10.32 12.15 -55.58
N ILE A 28 -10.87 13.32 -55.90
CA ILE A 28 -11.79 13.52 -57.03
C ILE A 28 -11.02 14.33 -58.08
N SER A 29 -11.11 13.94 -59.35
CA SER A 29 -10.43 14.68 -60.41
C SER A 29 -10.96 16.12 -60.47
N ARG A 30 -10.10 17.12 -60.75
CA ARG A 30 -10.51 18.54 -60.79
C ARG A 30 -11.69 18.81 -61.75
N SER A 31 -11.85 17.97 -62.78
CA SER A 31 -12.95 18.06 -63.72
C SER A 31 -14.26 17.53 -63.13
N GLU A 32 -14.22 16.38 -62.47
CA GLU A 32 -15.37 15.73 -61.82
C GLU A 32 -15.86 16.51 -60.60
N PHE A 33 -14.95 17.13 -59.83
CA PHE A 33 -15.33 18.04 -58.75
C PHE A 33 -16.07 19.29 -59.26
N ARG A 34 -15.66 19.83 -60.42
CA ARG A 34 -16.34 20.98 -61.04
C ARG A 34 -17.70 20.60 -61.61
N GLU A 35 -17.81 19.41 -62.19
CA GLU A 35 -19.07 18.85 -62.69
C GLU A 35 -20.07 18.61 -61.55
N ASN A 36 -19.63 17.99 -60.46
CA ASN A 36 -20.46 17.73 -59.28
C ASN A 36 -20.87 19.02 -58.54
N LEU A 37 -20.03 20.07 -58.60
CA LEU A 37 -20.35 21.39 -58.06
C LEU A 37 -21.40 22.13 -58.92
N LEU A 38 -21.32 21.99 -60.25
CA LEU A 38 -22.30 22.56 -61.19
C LEU A 38 -23.64 21.82 -61.13
N LEU A 39 -23.63 20.50 -60.93
CA LEU A 39 -24.82 19.64 -60.82
C LEU A 39 -25.51 19.70 -59.46
N GLY A 40 -24.93 20.36 -58.45
CA GLY A 40 -25.59 20.52 -57.15
C GLY A 40 -25.54 19.25 -56.28
N GLU A 41 -24.54 18.39 -56.43
CA GLU A 41 -24.55 17.07 -55.79
C GLU A 41 -24.42 17.14 -54.26
N LYS A 42 -25.41 16.60 -53.54
CA LYS A 42 -25.55 16.73 -52.08
C LYS A 42 -24.33 16.24 -51.31
N ASN A 43 -23.68 15.17 -51.74
CA ASN A 43 -22.51 14.60 -51.03
C ASN A 43 -21.31 15.55 -51.11
N THR A 44 -21.02 16.09 -52.30
CA THR A 44 -19.94 17.05 -52.52
C THR A 44 -20.17 18.34 -51.71
N PHE A 45 -21.39 18.89 -51.70
CA PHE A 45 -21.73 20.04 -50.85
C PHE A 45 -21.67 19.73 -49.36
N THR A 46 -22.10 18.55 -48.93
CA THR A 46 -22.04 18.15 -47.52
C THR A 46 -20.59 18.04 -47.04
N HIS A 47 -19.68 17.51 -47.85
CA HIS A 47 -18.25 17.49 -47.54
C HIS A 47 -17.64 18.90 -47.52
N ILE A 48 -18.01 19.77 -48.46
CA ILE A 48 -17.58 21.19 -48.47
C ILE A 48 -18.08 21.91 -47.21
N PHE A 49 -19.36 21.78 -46.85
CA PHE A 49 -19.90 22.40 -45.64
C PHE A 49 -19.29 21.84 -44.37
N THR A 50 -19.04 20.53 -44.32
CA THR A 50 -18.34 19.90 -43.19
C THR A 50 -16.95 20.50 -43.03
N TYR A 51 -16.19 20.66 -44.11
CA TYR A 51 -14.87 21.29 -44.10
C TYR A 51 -14.95 22.77 -43.69
N LEU A 52 -15.90 23.53 -44.25
CA LEU A 52 -16.09 24.95 -43.94
C LEU A 52 -16.46 25.18 -42.47
N PHE A 53 -17.36 24.37 -41.92
CA PHE A 53 -17.81 24.51 -40.53
C PHE A 53 -16.78 24.01 -39.53
N GLN A 54 -16.07 22.91 -39.82
CA GLN A 54 -14.98 22.45 -38.96
C GLN A 54 -13.81 23.43 -38.90
N LYS A 55 -13.46 24.08 -40.02
CA LYS A 55 -12.33 25.02 -40.12
C LYS A 55 -12.73 26.49 -40.21
N MET A 56 -13.90 26.84 -39.68
CA MET A 56 -14.43 28.21 -39.69
C MET A 56 -13.46 29.28 -39.12
N PRO A 57 -12.76 29.06 -37.98
CA PRO A 57 -11.83 30.07 -37.46
C PRO A 57 -10.59 30.26 -38.36
N GLU A 58 -10.06 29.18 -38.94
CA GLU A 58 -8.92 29.24 -39.88
C GLU A 58 -9.31 29.94 -41.18
N LEU A 59 -10.50 29.66 -41.71
CA LEU A 59 -11.02 30.27 -42.92
C LEU A 59 -11.30 31.75 -42.73
N LYS A 60 -11.78 32.16 -41.54
CA LYS A 60 -11.94 33.57 -41.18
C LYS A 60 -10.59 34.31 -41.13
N LYS A 61 -9.55 33.69 -40.54
CA LYS A 61 -8.18 34.21 -40.55
C LYS A 61 -7.64 34.31 -41.98
N ARG A 62 -7.83 33.28 -42.80
CA ARG A 62 -7.40 33.24 -44.21
C ARG A 62 -8.09 34.30 -45.05
N ALA A 63 -9.40 34.51 -44.88
CA ALA A 63 -10.14 35.54 -45.60
C ALA A 63 -9.68 36.96 -45.20
N TYR A 64 -9.39 37.17 -43.92
CA TYR A 64 -8.81 38.44 -43.43
C TYR A 64 -7.42 38.68 -44.03
N LEU A 65 -6.52 37.70 -43.96
CA LEU A 65 -5.16 37.80 -44.50
C LEU A 65 -5.14 37.95 -46.03
N ALA A 66 -6.06 37.32 -46.74
CA ALA A 66 -6.15 37.42 -48.21
C ALA A 66 -6.42 38.84 -48.69
N GLN A 67 -7.11 39.68 -47.91
CA GLN A 67 -7.34 41.07 -48.27
C GLN A 67 -6.04 41.90 -48.29
N TYR A 68 -5.08 41.56 -47.44
CA TYR A 68 -3.86 42.35 -47.22
C TYR A 68 -2.59 41.73 -47.80
N LEU A 69 -2.56 40.40 -48.01
CA LEU A 69 -1.38 39.68 -48.50
C LEU A 69 -1.43 39.32 -50.00
N VAL A 70 -2.56 39.53 -50.67
CA VAL A 70 -2.64 39.32 -52.13
C VAL A 70 -1.96 40.49 -52.82
N LYS A 71 -0.78 40.22 -53.40
CA LYS A 71 -0.02 41.23 -54.15
C LYS A 71 -0.80 41.71 -55.36
N ILE A 72 -0.77 43.01 -55.61
CA ILE A 72 -1.30 43.61 -56.83
C ILE A 72 -0.31 43.27 -57.95
N ALA A 73 -0.76 42.52 -58.96
CA ALA A 73 0.06 42.22 -60.12
C ALA A 73 0.21 43.48 -60.98
N VAL A 74 1.41 44.06 -60.99
CA VAL A 74 1.76 45.20 -61.85
C VAL A 74 2.07 44.66 -63.25
N SER A 75 1.57 45.35 -64.29
CA SER A 75 1.74 44.94 -65.70
C SER A 75 3.23 45.05 -66.11
N PRO A 76 3.78 44.12 -66.91
CA PRO A 76 5.21 44.09 -67.27
C PRO A 76 5.71 45.34 -68.03
N ASP A 77 4.82 46.20 -68.55
CA ASP A 77 5.17 47.46 -69.21
C ASP A 77 5.62 48.58 -68.23
N VAL A 78 5.32 48.44 -66.93
CA VAL A 78 5.53 49.47 -65.89
C VAL A 78 6.68 49.10 -64.95
N GLU A 79 7.29 47.92 -65.16
CA GLU A 79 8.31 47.30 -64.30
C GLU A 79 9.69 47.96 -64.43
N GLY A 80 9.89 48.82 -65.43
CA GLY A 80 11.16 49.52 -65.71
C GLY A 80 11.33 50.89 -65.05
N ASP A 81 10.27 51.49 -64.50
CA ASP A 81 10.34 52.81 -63.87
C ASP A 81 10.88 52.71 -62.43
N ASN A 82 12.01 53.37 -62.18
CA ASN A 82 12.76 53.26 -60.93
C ASN A 82 11.94 53.72 -59.70
N ASP A 83 11.08 54.72 -59.86
CA ASP A 83 10.21 55.22 -58.80
C ASP A 83 9.09 54.22 -58.43
N ILE A 84 8.58 53.48 -59.42
CA ILE A 84 7.53 52.47 -59.23
C ILE A 84 8.13 51.23 -58.54
N VAL A 85 9.35 50.85 -58.91
CA VAL A 85 10.10 49.78 -58.24
C VAL A 85 10.39 50.13 -56.78
N GLN A 86 10.79 51.39 -56.49
CA GLN A 86 10.99 51.82 -55.10
C GLN A 86 9.70 51.80 -54.27
N MET A 87 8.58 52.26 -54.84
CA MET A 87 7.27 52.19 -54.18
C MET A 87 6.80 50.74 -53.96
N TYR A 88 7.07 49.85 -54.92
CA TYR A 88 6.74 48.44 -54.79
C TYR A 88 7.60 47.75 -53.71
N ASN A 89 8.88 48.11 -53.59
CA ASN A 89 9.75 47.63 -52.52
C ASN A 89 9.29 48.13 -51.13
N GLN A 90 8.85 49.39 -51.02
CA GLN A 90 8.25 49.91 -49.78
C GLN A 90 6.93 49.19 -49.43
N TYR A 91 6.11 48.88 -50.44
CA TYR A 91 4.89 48.09 -50.28
C TYR A 91 5.19 46.66 -49.81
N ASP A 92 6.17 45.99 -50.40
CA ASP A 92 6.59 44.64 -49.98
C ASP A 92 7.16 44.65 -48.56
N ALA A 93 7.96 45.67 -48.18
CA ALA A 93 8.45 45.83 -46.81
C ALA A 93 7.31 46.06 -45.81
N LEU A 94 6.27 46.81 -46.17
CA LEU A 94 5.08 46.99 -45.34
C LEU A 94 4.27 45.69 -45.19
N ILE A 95 4.21 44.86 -46.24
CA ILE A 95 3.58 43.54 -46.15
C ILE A 95 4.36 42.62 -45.20
N GLU A 96 5.68 42.63 -45.24
CA GLU A 96 6.50 41.85 -44.30
C GLU A 96 6.34 42.34 -42.87
N SER A 97 6.42 43.65 -42.63
CA SER A 97 6.16 44.23 -41.31
C SER A 97 4.75 43.88 -40.79
N PHE A 98 3.73 43.86 -41.65
CA PHE A 98 2.39 43.43 -41.27
C PHE A 98 2.32 41.95 -40.87
N LYS A 99 3.06 41.06 -41.55
CA LYS A 99 3.12 39.63 -41.18
C LYS A 99 3.73 39.46 -39.80
N ASP A 100 4.83 40.14 -39.51
CA ASP A 100 5.52 40.05 -38.23
C ASP A 100 4.63 40.54 -37.09
N ILE A 101 4.03 41.72 -37.24
CA ILE A 101 3.11 42.29 -36.24
C ILE A 101 1.87 41.41 -36.04
N HIS A 102 1.30 40.86 -37.13
CA HIS A 102 0.13 40.00 -37.03
C HIS A 102 0.46 38.66 -36.34
N MET A 103 1.64 38.10 -36.60
CA MET A 103 2.14 36.90 -35.94
C MET A 103 2.36 37.15 -34.44
N GLU A 104 2.99 38.26 -34.07
CA GLU A 104 3.13 38.67 -32.67
C GLU A 104 1.77 38.88 -31.99
N PHE A 105 0.81 39.49 -32.67
CA PHE A 105 -0.54 39.70 -32.15
C PHE A 105 -1.30 38.40 -31.92
N GLU A 106 -1.24 37.43 -32.84
CA GLU A 106 -1.88 36.12 -32.66
C GLU A 106 -1.25 35.33 -31.51
N ASN A 107 0.07 35.40 -31.35
CA ASN A 107 0.77 34.81 -30.21
C ASN A 107 0.35 35.46 -28.87
N LEU A 108 0.24 36.79 -28.83
CA LEU A 108 -0.24 37.51 -27.65
C LEU A 108 -1.71 37.23 -27.36
N LYS A 109 -2.55 37.09 -28.39
CA LYS A 109 -3.97 36.80 -28.21
C LYS A 109 -4.22 35.42 -27.58
N ALA A 110 -3.42 34.42 -27.94
CA ALA A 110 -3.44 33.12 -27.26
C ALA A 110 -3.07 33.24 -25.76
N SER A 111 -2.13 34.13 -25.43
CA SER A 111 -1.78 34.45 -24.03
C SER A 111 -2.89 35.22 -23.30
N VAL A 112 -3.63 36.09 -23.98
CA VAL A 112 -4.74 36.87 -23.39
C VAL A 112 -5.88 35.98 -22.90
N GLU A 113 -6.18 34.87 -23.57
CA GLU A 113 -7.20 33.91 -23.10
C GLU A 113 -6.79 33.30 -21.74
N SER A 114 -5.52 32.96 -21.56
CA SER A 114 -4.99 32.52 -20.26
C SER A 114 -5.02 33.64 -19.21
N VAL A 115 -4.76 34.89 -19.60
CA VAL A 115 -4.87 36.05 -18.69
C VAL A 115 -6.32 36.28 -18.24
N GLN A 116 -7.31 36.05 -19.10
CA GLN A 116 -8.72 36.19 -18.76
C GLN A 116 -9.19 35.12 -17.77
N GLU A 117 -8.72 33.88 -17.91
CA GLU A 117 -8.97 32.82 -16.93
C GLU A 117 -8.35 33.16 -15.58
N VAL A 118 -7.08 33.59 -15.56
CA VAL A 118 -6.41 34.02 -14.32
C VAL A 118 -7.12 35.23 -13.69
N GLN A 119 -7.60 36.20 -14.47
CA GLN A 119 -8.37 37.33 -13.95
C GLN A 119 -9.71 36.89 -13.34
N LYS A 120 -10.37 35.88 -13.94
CA LYS A 120 -11.60 35.32 -13.39
C LYS A 120 -11.33 34.57 -12.09
N ASP A 121 -10.26 33.80 -12.02
CA ASP A 121 -9.85 33.09 -10.80
C ASP A 121 -9.43 34.05 -9.68
N ILE A 122 -8.72 35.14 -10.01
CA ILE A 122 -8.39 36.19 -9.04
C ILE A 122 -9.66 36.81 -8.47
N LYS A 123 -10.65 37.15 -9.32
CA LYS A 123 -11.94 37.67 -8.84
C LYS A 123 -12.67 36.68 -7.95
N ALA A 124 -12.69 35.40 -8.31
CA ALA A 124 -13.29 34.37 -7.47
C ALA A 124 -12.58 34.24 -6.11
N MET A 125 -11.24 34.24 -6.08
CA MET A 125 -10.47 34.24 -4.83
C MET A 125 -10.69 35.50 -4.00
N GLU A 126 -10.85 36.66 -4.62
CA GLU A 126 -11.16 37.93 -3.95
C GLU A 126 -12.55 37.88 -3.29
N GLU A 127 -13.56 37.36 -3.99
CA GLU A 127 -14.90 37.15 -3.45
C GLU A 127 -14.90 36.14 -2.29
N GLU A 128 -14.19 35.02 -2.41
CA GLU A 128 -14.03 34.04 -1.33
C GLU A 128 -13.33 34.65 -0.11
N LYS A 129 -12.27 35.44 -0.34
CA LYS A 129 -11.57 36.17 0.72
C LYS A 129 -12.51 37.13 1.44
N GLU A 130 -13.33 37.88 0.72
CA GLU A 130 -14.30 38.81 1.32
C GLU A 130 -15.35 38.06 2.15
N GLN A 131 -15.88 36.95 1.65
CA GLN A 131 -16.80 36.09 2.40
C GLN A 131 -16.16 35.51 3.68
N VAL A 132 -14.90 35.08 3.61
CA VAL A 132 -14.16 34.59 4.78
C VAL A 132 -13.92 35.71 5.79
N ILE A 133 -13.58 36.92 5.33
CA ILE A 133 -13.42 38.11 6.20
C ILE A 133 -14.75 38.45 6.88
N GLU A 134 -15.87 38.41 6.16
CA GLU A 134 -17.19 38.68 6.73
C GLU A 134 -17.57 37.63 7.79
N LYS A 135 -17.37 36.34 7.50
CA LYS A 135 -17.55 35.25 8.48
C LYS A 135 -16.65 35.42 9.69
N LEU A 136 -15.38 35.78 9.48
CA LEU A 136 -14.42 36.04 10.55
C LEU A 136 -14.86 37.22 11.42
N ASN A 137 -15.34 38.31 10.81
CA ASN A 137 -15.85 39.47 11.55
C ASN A 137 -17.10 39.11 12.35
N ASN A 138 -18.00 38.29 11.80
CA ASN A 138 -19.16 37.78 12.54
C ASN A 138 -18.75 36.91 13.74
N ILE A 139 -17.74 36.04 13.58
CA ILE A 139 -17.20 35.23 14.69
C ILE A 139 -16.50 36.11 15.73
N LYS A 140 -15.69 37.09 15.30
CA LYS A 140 -15.02 38.06 16.19
C LYS A 140 -16.00 38.96 16.95
N ARG A 141 -17.19 39.22 16.38
CA ARG A 141 -18.28 39.92 17.08
C ARG A 141 -18.96 39.02 18.12
N LYS A 142 -19.11 37.73 17.82
CA LYS A 142 -19.72 36.75 18.72
C LYS A 142 -18.80 36.33 19.87
N VAL A 143 -17.49 36.31 19.65
CA VAL A 143 -16.49 35.93 20.64
C VAL A 143 -15.66 37.16 20.96
N ASP A 144 -15.82 37.73 22.15
CA ASP A 144 -15.17 38.98 22.55
C ASP A 144 -13.65 38.77 22.74
N VAL A 145 -12.92 38.88 21.63
CA VAL A 145 -11.48 38.57 21.53
C VAL A 145 -10.63 39.38 22.50
N HIS A 146 -11.10 40.57 22.90
CA HIS A 146 -10.38 41.50 23.75
C HIS A 146 -10.44 41.12 25.24
N GLN A 147 -11.44 40.33 25.66
CA GLN A 147 -11.56 39.90 27.06
C GLN A 147 -10.74 38.65 27.39
N ASN A 148 -10.45 37.80 26.39
CA ASN A 148 -9.82 36.49 26.58
C ASN A 148 -8.64 36.25 25.62
N THR A 149 -7.73 37.21 25.50
CA THR A 149 -6.55 37.13 24.60
C THR A 149 -5.66 35.93 24.85
N ASP A 150 -5.44 35.54 26.11
CA ASP A 150 -4.63 34.36 26.44
C ASP A 150 -5.31 33.05 26.03
N LEU A 151 -6.64 32.95 26.17
CA LEU A 151 -7.39 31.77 25.72
C LEU A 151 -7.32 31.61 24.19
N PHE A 152 -7.38 32.71 23.44
CA PHE A 152 -7.19 32.67 21.98
C PHE A 152 -5.79 32.23 21.58
N ARG A 153 -4.74 32.63 22.33
CA ARG A 153 -3.38 32.13 22.13
C ARG A 153 -3.33 30.61 22.35
N TYR A 154 -3.90 30.12 23.45
CA TYR A 154 -3.94 28.68 23.73
C TYR A 154 -4.76 27.88 22.71
N VAL A 155 -5.91 28.40 22.25
CA VAL A 155 -6.73 27.76 21.20
C VAL A 155 -5.99 27.74 19.87
N LYS A 156 -5.24 28.79 19.53
CA LYS A 156 -4.40 28.83 18.34
C LYS A 156 -3.27 27.79 18.42
N GLU A 157 -2.54 27.76 19.53
CA GLU A 157 -1.48 26.77 19.78
C GLU A 157 -2.03 25.34 19.73
N PHE A 158 -3.18 25.09 20.37
CA PHE A 158 -3.85 23.79 20.32
C PHE A 158 -4.25 23.39 18.90
N LYS A 159 -4.78 24.33 18.11
CA LYS A 159 -5.17 24.07 16.72
C LYS A 159 -3.95 23.79 15.82
N GLU A 160 -2.87 24.56 15.99
CA GLU A 160 -1.62 24.33 15.28
C GLU A 160 -1.01 22.96 15.62
N GLU A 161 -1.01 22.59 16.91
CA GLU A 161 -0.54 21.26 17.35
C GLU A 161 -1.46 20.14 16.86
N LYS A 162 -2.78 20.33 16.85
CA LYS A 162 -3.72 19.38 16.29
C LYS A 162 -3.49 19.17 14.79
N ASP A 163 -3.32 20.24 14.01
CA ASP A 163 -3.07 20.17 12.57
C ASP A 163 -1.71 19.50 12.28
N LYS A 164 -0.67 19.76 13.09
CA LYS A 164 0.61 19.05 13.00
C LYS A 164 0.46 17.56 13.31
N ASN A 165 -0.29 17.22 14.36
CA ASN A 165 -0.55 15.83 14.73
C ASN A 165 -1.32 15.10 13.63
N GLU A 166 -2.34 15.72 13.04
CA GLU A 166 -3.09 15.15 11.90
C GLU A 166 -2.19 14.93 10.66
N LYS A 167 -1.30 15.89 10.36
CA LYS A 167 -0.30 15.72 9.29
C LYS A 167 0.66 14.57 9.56
N MET A 168 1.20 14.47 10.77
CA MET A 168 2.08 13.37 11.17
C MET A 168 1.35 12.02 11.12
N MET A 169 0.09 11.96 11.55
CA MET A 169 -0.73 10.75 11.47
C MET A 169 -0.98 10.32 10.02
N ARG A 170 -1.30 11.26 9.11
CA ARG A 170 -1.42 10.97 7.67
C ARG A 170 -0.11 10.45 7.07
N GLN A 171 1.02 11.09 7.40
CA GLN A 171 2.33 10.65 6.95
C GLN A 171 2.70 9.27 7.47
N LYS A 172 2.45 9.00 8.76
CA LYS A 172 2.67 7.70 9.39
C LYS A 172 1.84 6.62 8.70
N MET A 173 0.55 6.85 8.50
CA MET A 173 -0.33 5.91 7.82
C MET A 173 0.12 5.65 6.37
N GLN A 174 0.57 6.70 5.66
CA GLN A 174 1.14 6.54 4.32
C GLN A 174 2.41 5.68 4.34
N GLN A 175 3.33 5.94 5.26
CA GLN A 175 4.58 5.17 5.41
C GLN A 175 4.32 3.72 5.82
N GLU A 176 3.38 3.46 6.73
CA GLU A 176 2.96 2.11 7.11
C GLU A 176 2.38 1.35 5.92
N ASN A 177 1.55 1.98 5.11
CA ASN A 177 1.02 1.40 3.88
C ASN A 177 2.14 1.12 2.85
N GLU A 178 3.08 2.04 2.67
CA GLU A 178 4.24 1.86 1.79
C GLU A 178 5.13 0.70 2.25
N LEU A 179 5.41 0.60 3.56
CA LEU A 179 6.16 -0.51 4.14
C LEU A 179 5.42 -1.85 3.98
N GLN A 180 4.11 -1.87 4.19
CA GLN A 180 3.30 -3.07 3.97
C GLN A 180 3.33 -3.49 2.49
N ASN A 181 3.20 -2.56 1.56
CA ASN A 181 3.28 -2.83 0.12
C ASN A 181 4.66 -3.37 -0.28
N LEU A 182 5.74 -2.77 0.24
CA LEU A 182 7.11 -3.24 0.01
C LEU A 182 7.34 -4.63 0.61
N SER A 183 6.85 -4.88 1.82
CA SER A 183 6.93 -6.20 2.46
C SER A 183 6.15 -7.26 1.67
N GLN A 184 4.95 -6.95 1.20
CA GLN A 184 4.17 -7.85 0.34
C GLN A 184 4.90 -8.14 -0.97
N THR A 185 5.50 -7.12 -1.59
CA THR A 185 6.27 -7.27 -2.83
C THR A 185 7.51 -8.14 -2.60
N LEU A 186 8.24 -7.92 -1.52
CA LEU A 186 9.38 -8.74 -1.14
C LEU A 186 8.97 -10.20 -0.88
N ASN A 187 7.85 -10.42 -0.19
CA ASN A 187 7.31 -11.76 0.05
C ASN A 187 6.93 -12.45 -1.28
N LYS A 188 6.36 -11.73 -2.24
CA LYS A 188 6.07 -12.26 -3.60
C LYS A 188 7.35 -12.71 -4.29
N TRP A 189 8.36 -11.84 -4.42
CA TRP A 189 9.64 -12.17 -5.02
C TRP A 189 10.33 -13.35 -4.31
N THR A 190 10.22 -13.42 -2.98
CA THR A 190 10.78 -14.54 -2.21
C THR A 190 10.03 -15.85 -2.49
N SER A 191 8.71 -15.82 -2.67
CA SER A 191 7.92 -17.01 -3.06
C SER A 191 8.27 -17.45 -4.47
N GLU A 192 8.33 -16.51 -5.43
CA GLU A 192 8.71 -16.79 -6.82
C GLU A 192 10.12 -17.40 -6.90
N MET A 193 11.08 -16.85 -6.15
CA MET A 193 12.43 -17.42 -6.09
C MET A 193 12.43 -18.84 -5.51
N LYS A 194 11.67 -19.09 -4.44
CA LYS A 194 11.53 -20.43 -3.85
C LYS A 194 10.83 -21.40 -4.80
N GLU A 195 9.84 -20.94 -5.56
CA GLU A 195 9.14 -21.74 -6.58
C GLU A 195 10.06 -22.11 -7.73
N ILE A 196 10.88 -21.18 -8.23
CA ILE A 196 11.91 -21.45 -9.25
C ILE A 196 12.95 -22.42 -8.70
N GLN A 197 13.41 -22.23 -7.46
CA GLN A 197 14.38 -23.12 -6.83
C GLN A 197 13.81 -24.54 -6.62
N ASN A 198 12.55 -24.64 -6.20
CA ASN A 198 11.85 -25.93 -6.08
C ASN A 198 11.65 -26.57 -7.45
N ALA A 199 11.26 -25.82 -8.48
CA ALA A 199 11.11 -26.30 -9.85
C ALA A 199 12.44 -26.76 -10.48
N TYR A 200 13.58 -26.24 -10.00
CA TYR A 200 14.90 -26.73 -10.39
C TYR A 200 15.28 -28.04 -9.66
N GLN A 201 14.83 -28.20 -8.40
CA GLN A 201 15.13 -29.38 -7.57
C GLN A 201 14.20 -30.57 -7.82
N SER A 202 12.91 -30.32 -8.04
CA SER A 202 11.99 -31.29 -8.60
C SER A 202 12.26 -31.33 -10.10
N ALA A 203 12.73 -32.44 -10.64
CA ALA A 203 13.05 -32.61 -12.07
C ALA A 203 11.78 -32.56 -12.97
N THR A 204 11.05 -31.45 -12.91
CA THR A 204 9.82 -31.16 -13.63
C THR A 204 10.19 -30.78 -15.05
N THR A 205 9.50 -31.36 -16.03
CA THR A 205 9.78 -31.06 -17.44
C THR A 205 9.44 -29.60 -17.71
N THR A 206 10.23 -28.92 -18.55
CA THR A 206 9.98 -27.52 -18.96
C THR A 206 8.57 -27.28 -19.52
N LYS A 207 7.94 -28.33 -20.06
CA LYS A 207 6.55 -28.34 -20.52
C LYS A 207 5.53 -28.19 -19.39
N ASP A 208 5.71 -28.90 -18.28
CA ASP A 208 4.78 -28.86 -17.13
C ASP A 208 4.87 -27.50 -16.41
N LEU A 209 6.06 -26.90 -16.38
CA LEU A 209 6.25 -25.52 -15.89
C LEU A 209 5.52 -24.50 -16.77
N PHE A 210 5.57 -24.68 -18.08
CA PHE A 210 4.89 -23.80 -19.02
C PHE A 210 3.36 -23.88 -18.88
N GLU A 211 2.81 -25.10 -18.79
CA GLU A 211 1.37 -25.32 -18.59
C GLU A 211 0.87 -24.69 -17.28
N ARG A 212 1.63 -24.85 -16.18
CA ARG A 212 1.30 -24.20 -14.90
C ARG A 212 1.35 -22.67 -14.99
N VAL A 213 2.37 -22.11 -15.63
CA VAL A 213 2.48 -20.65 -15.83
C VAL A 213 1.35 -20.14 -16.73
N GLU A 214 0.92 -20.89 -17.74
CA GLU A 214 -0.25 -20.54 -18.56
C GLU A 214 -1.56 -20.56 -17.76
N GLU A 215 -1.75 -21.54 -16.88
CA GLU A 215 -2.90 -21.60 -15.96
C GLU A 215 -2.91 -20.42 -14.97
N GLU A 216 -1.76 -20.10 -14.36
CA GLU A 216 -1.59 -18.92 -13.49
C GLU A 216 -1.80 -17.60 -14.25
N LEU A 217 -1.33 -17.51 -15.50
CA LEU A 217 -1.54 -16.34 -16.33
C LEU A 217 -3.02 -16.17 -16.66
N ASN A 218 -3.73 -17.26 -16.99
CA ASN A 218 -5.16 -17.21 -17.29
C ASN A 218 -5.99 -16.83 -16.07
N THR A 219 -5.69 -17.37 -14.88
CA THR A 219 -6.37 -17.00 -13.63
C THR A 219 -6.11 -15.54 -13.26
N LYS A 220 -4.85 -15.08 -13.27
CA LYS A 220 -4.49 -13.66 -13.03
C LYS A 220 -5.15 -12.72 -14.05
N LYS A 221 -5.21 -13.12 -15.33
CA LYS A 221 -5.87 -12.35 -16.39
C LYS A 221 -7.38 -12.24 -16.18
N GLN A 222 -8.05 -13.29 -15.69
CA GLN A 222 -9.46 -13.21 -15.32
C GLN A 222 -9.68 -12.31 -14.09
N LEU A 223 -8.81 -12.39 -13.08
CA LEU A 223 -8.87 -11.54 -11.90
C LEU A 223 -8.75 -10.05 -12.27
N VAL A 224 -7.76 -9.69 -13.11
CA VAL A 224 -7.50 -8.31 -13.56
C VAL A 224 -8.60 -7.78 -14.48
N LYS A 225 -9.20 -8.61 -15.32
CA LYS A 225 -10.25 -8.17 -16.25
C LYS A 225 -11.61 -8.02 -15.59
N ASP A 226 -11.99 -8.94 -14.71
CA ASP A 226 -13.38 -9.06 -14.27
C ASP A 226 -13.61 -8.72 -12.79
N VAL A 227 -12.69 -9.08 -11.90
CA VAL A 227 -12.91 -9.03 -10.43
C VAL A 227 -12.34 -7.73 -9.85
N LEU A 228 -11.04 -7.48 -10.02
CA LEU A 228 -10.35 -6.31 -9.49
C LEU A 228 -10.98 -4.97 -9.93
N PRO A 229 -11.37 -4.77 -11.20
CA PRO A 229 -12.01 -3.52 -11.62
C PRO A 229 -13.37 -3.30 -10.96
N LYS A 230 -14.14 -4.37 -10.71
CA LYS A 230 -15.45 -4.27 -10.06
C LYS A 230 -15.31 -3.95 -8.58
N GLU A 231 -14.35 -4.58 -7.90
CA GLU A 231 -14.03 -4.28 -6.49
C GLU A 231 -13.44 -2.87 -6.34
N LEU A 232 -12.55 -2.45 -7.24
CA LEU A 232 -12.02 -1.08 -7.25
C LEU A 232 -13.16 -0.07 -7.44
N GLN A 233 -14.07 -0.33 -8.39
CA GLN A 233 -15.21 0.55 -8.63
C GLN A 233 -16.18 0.58 -7.45
N SER A 234 -16.41 -0.54 -6.76
CA SER A 234 -17.28 -0.55 -5.57
C SER A 234 -16.65 0.22 -4.40
N ILE A 235 -15.34 0.05 -4.16
CA ILE A 235 -14.60 0.80 -3.14
C ILE A 235 -14.56 2.29 -3.49
N GLN A 236 -14.32 2.65 -4.76
CA GLN A 236 -14.35 4.05 -5.22
C GLN A 236 -15.73 4.68 -5.02
N LYS A 237 -16.81 3.95 -5.32
CA LYS A 237 -18.18 4.41 -5.03
C LYS A 237 -18.40 4.59 -3.53
N TYR A 238 -18.00 3.63 -2.71
CA TYR A 238 -18.14 3.74 -1.26
C TYR A 238 -17.36 4.93 -0.69
N VAL A 239 -16.13 5.18 -1.16
CA VAL A 239 -15.34 6.36 -0.76
C VAL A 239 -16.01 7.65 -1.22
N HIS A 240 -16.51 7.69 -2.45
CA HIS A 240 -17.25 8.84 -2.97
C HIS A 240 -18.51 9.10 -2.13
N ASP A 241 -19.29 8.07 -1.80
CA ASP A 241 -20.49 8.17 -0.98
C ASP A 241 -20.14 8.69 0.43
N LEU A 242 -19.06 8.21 1.05
CA LEU A 242 -18.58 8.72 2.33
C LEU A 242 -18.10 10.18 2.24
N GLN A 243 -17.42 10.57 1.16
CA GLN A 243 -17.01 11.95 0.92
C GLN A 243 -18.22 12.86 0.70
N GLU A 244 -19.25 12.38 0.01
CA GLU A 244 -20.51 13.10 -0.19
C GLU A 244 -21.22 13.29 1.15
N ILE A 245 -21.29 12.26 1.99
CA ILE A 245 -21.85 12.33 3.35
C ILE A 245 -21.08 13.32 4.23
N ASP A 246 -19.74 13.33 4.17
CA ASP A 246 -18.90 14.27 4.94
C ASP A 246 -19.07 15.73 4.45
N SER A 247 -19.26 15.92 3.15
CA SER A 247 -19.54 17.24 2.56
C SER A 247 -20.94 17.79 2.90
N GLN A 248 -21.87 16.91 3.25
CA GLN A 248 -23.23 17.27 3.63
C GLN A 248 -23.30 17.59 5.13
N SER A 249 -23.20 18.88 5.47
CA SER A 249 -23.17 19.40 6.85
C SER A 249 -24.47 19.23 7.68
N SER A 250 -25.48 18.49 7.19
CA SER A 250 -26.69 18.21 7.97
C SER A 250 -27.32 16.86 7.61
N LEU A 251 -26.72 15.75 8.05
CA LEU A 251 -27.44 14.49 8.20
C LEU A 251 -28.37 14.60 9.43
N GLY A 252 -29.49 15.29 9.27
CA GLY A 252 -30.59 15.19 10.22
C GLY A 252 -31.26 13.81 10.10
N PRO A 253 -31.79 13.22 11.19
CA PRO A 253 -32.52 11.95 11.14
C PRO A 253 -33.66 11.95 10.11
N GLU A 254 -34.26 13.11 9.85
CA GLU A 254 -35.32 13.30 8.85
C GLU A 254 -34.86 13.07 7.39
N TYR A 255 -33.58 13.31 7.08
CA TYR A 255 -33.03 13.06 5.73
C TYR A 255 -32.72 11.57 5.53
N LEU A 256 -32.24 10.89 6.57
CA LEU A 256 -32.06 9.44 6.57
C LEU A 256 -33.40 8.70 6.42
N ASP A 257 -34.45 9.18 7.08
CA ASP A 257 -35.80 8.63 6.92
C ASP A 257 -36.32 8.79 5.49
N LYS A 258 -36.09 9.95 4.85
CA LYS A 258 -36.43 10.16 3.43
C LYS A 258 -35.66 9.24 2.49
N ILE A 259 -34.38 8.96 2.77
CA ILE A 259 -33.59 7.99 2.00
C ILE A 259 -34.11 6.57 2.22
N ASN A 260 -34.41 6.19 3.45
CA ASN A 260 -34.96 4.87 3.79
C ASN A 260 -36.34 4.65 3.14
N ASP A 261 -37.20 5.66 3.14
CA ASP A 261 -38.50 5.63 2.45
C ASP A 261 -38.31 5.49 0.94
N ARG A 262 -37.30 6.17 0.37
CA ARG A 262 -36.98 6.04 -1.06
C ARG A 262 -36.43 4.66 -1.41
N ILE A 263 -35.58 4.08 -0.57
CA ILE A 263 -35.09 2.70 -0.70
C ILE A 263 -36.26 1.72 -0.60
N ALA A 264 -37.17 1.90 0.35
CA ALA A 264 -38.35 1.06 0.51
C ALA A 264 -39.29 1.16 -0.70
N ALA A 265 -39.49 2.36 -1.26
CA ALA A 265 -40.27 2.58 -2.47
C ALA A 265 -39.63 1.90 -3.69
N ILE A 266 -38.33 2.08 -3.91
CA ILE A 266 -37.59 1.45 -5.00
C ILE A 266 -37.59 -0.08 -4.85
N ASN A 267 -37.41 -0.61 -3.64
CA ASN A 267 -37.48 -2.05 -3.39
C ASN A 267 -38.89 -2.61 -3.69
N LYS A 268 -39.96 -1.87 -3.37
CA LYS A 268 -41.32 -2.23 -3.79
C LYS A 268 -41.49 -2.20 -5.31
N GLU A 269 -40.92 -1.21 -6.00
CA GLU A 269 -40.93 -1.14 -7.47
C GLU A 269 -40.15 -2.30 -8.09
N ILE A 270 -38.96 -2.63 -7.56
CA ILE A 270 -38.14 -3.77 -7.99
C ILE A 270 -38.92 -5.07 -7.78
N ASN A 271 -39.55 -5.27 -6.62
CA ASN A 271 -40.38 -6.44 -6.34
C ASN A 271 -41.59 -6.53 -7.28
N ALA A 272 -42.28 -5.42 -7.55
CA ALA A 272 -43.39 -5.38 -8.50
C ALA A 272 -42.95 -5.67 -9.95
N ILE A 273 -41.76 -5.20 -10.34
CA ILE A 273 -41.16 -5.51 -11.64
C ILE A 273 -40.74 -6.98 -11.70
N MET A 274 -40.18 -7.54 -10.61
CA MET A 274 -39.85 -8.96 -10.51
C MET A 274 -41.12 -9.82 -10.58
N GLU A 275 -42.18 -9.49 -9.87
CA GLU A 275 -43.48 -10.17 -9.94
C GLU A 275 -44.08 -10.10 -11.35
N LYS A 276 -44.12 -8.91 -11.96
CA LYS A 276 -44.56 -8.75 -13.37
C LYS A 276 -43.69 -9.54 -14.35
N ARG A 277 -42.38 -9.63 -14.09
CA ARG A 277 -41.44 -10.40 -14.92
C ARG A 277 -41.65 -11.90 -14.74
N MET A 278 -41.91 -12.37 -13.51
CA MET A 278 -42.21 -13.78 -13.24
C MET A 278 -43.53 -14.18 -13.91
N LEU A 279 -44.56 -13.34 -13.85
CA LEU A 279 -45.85 -13.54 -14.53
C LEU A 279 -45.75 -13.53 -16.07
N ASN A 280 -44.87 -12.68 -16.64
CA ASN A 280 -44.68 -12.59 -18.10
C ASN A 280 -43.69 -13.63 -18.66
N ASN A 281 -42.82 -14.23 -17.85
CA ASN A 281 -41.83 -15.22 -18.31
C ASN A 281 -42.46 -16.59 -18.63
N GLU A 282 -43.68 -16.88 -18.16
CA GLU A 282 -44.31 -18.19 -18.33
C GLU A 282 -44.77 -18.50 -19.76
N LEU A 283 -44.84 -17.51 -20.67
CA LEU A 283 -45.45 -17.71 -21.99
C LEU A 283 -44.52 -17.54 -23.21
N MET A 284 -43.33 -16.95 -23.09
CA MET A 284 -42.53 -16.62 -24.29
C MET A 284 -41.00 -16.78 -24.21
N ASP A 285 -40.40 -17.26 -23.11
CA ASP A 285 -38.91 -17.27 -23.02
C ASP A 285 -38.28 -18.46 -22.28
N ASP A 286 -38.88 -19.65 -22.36
CA ASP A 286 -38.49 -20.84 -21.58
C ASP A 286 -37.08 -21.38 -21.92
N LYS A 287 -36.66 -21.31 -23.20
CA LYS A 287 -35.30 -21.72 -23.61
C LYS A 287 -34.23 -20.75 -23.09
N LEU A 288 -34.48 -19.45 -23.16
CA LEU A 288 -33.52 -18.43 -22.73
C LEU A 288 -33.52 -18.29 -21.20
N ALA A 289 -34.65 -18.57 -20.53
CA ALA A 289 -34.73 -18.77 -19.09
C ALA A 289 -33.84 -19.93 -18.64
N LEU A 290 -33.87 -21.08 -19.33
CA LEU A 290 -32.97 -22.21 -19.03
C LEU A 290 -31.49 -21.83 -19.23
N TYR A 291 -31.14 -21.10 -20.29
CA TYR A 291 -29.77 -20.62 -20.48
C TYR A 291 -29.34 -19.60 -19.41
N ARG A 292 -30.23 -18.70 -18.97
CA ARG A 292 -29.97 -17.75 -17.88
C ARG A 292 -29.84 -18.47 -16.54
N GLN A 293 -30.65 -19.48 -16.28
CA GLN A 293 -30.57 -20.33 -15.10
C GLN A 293 -29.26 -21.13 -15.11
N ASN A 294 -28.90 -21.76 -16.24
CA ASN A 294 -27.64 -22.47 -16.40
C ASN A 294 -26.44 -21.53 -16.25
N ALA A 295 -26.48 -20.32 -16.83
CA ALA A 295 -25.44 -19.32 -16.65
C ALA A 295 -25.33 -18.84 -15.18
N SER A 296 -26.46 -18.70 -14.49
CA SER A 296 -26.49 -18.37 -13.06
C SER A 296 -25.90 -19.49 -12.20
N ILE A 297 -26.25 -20.75 -12.46
CA ILE A 297 -25.68 -21.93 -11.78
C ILE A 297 -24.18 -22.03 -12.05
N VAL A 298 -23.74 -21.82 -13.30
CA VAL A 298 -22.31 -21.84 -13.67
C VAL A 298 -21.58 -20.67 -12.99
N ALA A 299 -22.15 -19.47 -12.93
CA ALA A 299 -21.58 -18.34 -12.22
C ALA A 299 -21.46 -18.61 -10.72
N GLN A 300 -22.51 -19.16 -10.09
CA GLN A 300 -22.50 -19.56 -8.68
C GLN A 300 -21.47 -20.65 -8.41
N LYS A 301 -21.36 -21.66 -9.28
CA LYS A 301 -20.32 -22.70 -9.18
C LYS A 301 -18.93 -22.11 -9.36
N LYS A 302 -18.73 -21.22 -10.35
CA LYS A 302 -17.45 -20.51 -10.56
C LYS A 302 -17.08 -19.70 -9.32
N GLN A 303 -18.04 -18.98 -8.74
CA GLN A 303 -17.82 -18.19 -7.53
C GLN A 303 -17.55 -19.07 -6.30
N ALA A 304 -18.29 -20.18 -6.13
CA ALA A 304 -18.04 -21.12 -5.04
C ALA A 304 -16.65 -21.79 -5.16
N THR A 305 -16.22 -22.15 -6.37
CA THR A 305 -14.87 -22.68 -6.60
C THR A 305 -13.82 -21.60 -6.37
N GLN A 306 -14.05 -20.35 -6.81
CA GLN A 306 -13.14 -19.23 -6.54
C GLN A 306 -12.99 -18.97 -5.04
N ASN A 307 -14.10 -19.01 -4.28
CA ASN A 307 -14.05 -18.87 -2.83
C ASN A 307 -13.24 -19.99 -2.18
N LYS A 308 -13.41 -21.24 -2.62
CA LYS A 308 -12.58 -22.37 -2.14
C LYS A 308 -11.11 -22.21 -2.49
N VAL A 309 -10.78 -21.68 -3.67
CA VAL A 309 -9.39 -21.38 -4.03
C VAL A 309 -8.82 -20.31 -3.10
N ASN A 310 -9.58 -19.24 -2.85
CA ASN A 310 -9.17 -18.19 -1.91
C ASN A 310 -9.00 -18.73 -0.48
N GLU A 311 -9.91 -19.58 0.00
CA GLU A 311 -9.82 -20.26 1.31
C GLU A 311 -8.54 -21.09 1.40
N ILE A 312 -8.24 -21.93 0.40
CA ILE A 312 -7.03 -22.76 0.36
C ILE A 312 -5.77 -21.87 0.25
N GLU A 313 -5.82 -20.78 -0.52
CA GLU A 313 -4.71 -19.81 -0.61
C GLU A 313 -4.45 -19.11 0.73
N GLU A 314 -5.49 -18.80 1.49
CA GLU A 314 -5.40 -18.21 2.82
C GLU A 314 -4.87 -19.22 3.84
N GLU A 315 -5.35 -20.47 3.82
CA GLU A 315 -4.79 -21.58 4.59
C GLU A 315 -3.31 -21.78 4.29
N LEU A 316 -2.92 -21.81 3.01
CA LEU A 316 -1.53 -21.95 2.58
C LEU A 316 -0.67 -20.77 3.04
N ARG A 317 -1.22 -19.54 3.01
CA ARG A 317 -0.55 -18.34 3.51
C ARG A 317 -0.33 -18.43 5.03
N SER A 318 -1.34 -18.84 5.78
CA SER A 318 -1.24 -19.04 7.24
C SER A 318 -0.22 -20.13 7.60
N LEU A 319 -0.21 -21.25 6.88
CA LEU A 319 0.78 -22.32 7.07
C LEU A 319 2.20 -21.84 6.74
N LYS A 320 2.38 -21.05 5.68
CA LYS A 320 3.66 -20.44 5.32
C LYS A 320 4.15 -19.48 6.39
N GLU A 321 3.26 -18.70 7.00
CA GLU A 321 3.58 -17.79 8.10
C GLU A 321 4.02 -18.54 9.36
N VAL A 322 3.29 -19.60 9.74
CA VAL A 322 3.70 -20.52 10.82
C VAL A 322 5.04 -21.20 10.53
N LEU A 323 5.31 -21.56 9.27
CA LEU A 323 6.60 -22.12 8.86
C LEU A 323 7.72 -21.08 9.01
N LYS A 324 7.47 -19.83 8.65
CA LYS A 324 8.43 -18.73 8.80
C LYS A 324 8.71 -18.45 10.27
N GLU A 325 7.67 -18.40 11.12
CA GLU A 325 7.80 -18.24 12.57
C GLU A 325 8.59 -19.39 13.21
N LYS A 326 8.32 -20.64 12.79
CA LYS A 326 9.10 -21.81 13.20
C LYS A 326 10.54 -21.75 12.69
N GLN A 327 10.78 -21.27 11.47
CA GLN A 327 12.14 -21.08 10.93
C GLN A 327 12.92 -20.03 11.74
N THR A 328 12.31 -18.87 12.04
CA THR A 328 12.95 -17.84 12.88
C THR A 328 13.17 -18.32 14.31
N SER A 329 12.32 -19.21 14.83
CA SER A 329 12.50 -19.82 16.15
C SER A 329 13.60 -20.88 16.19
N ILE A 330 13.92 -21.51 15.06
CA ILE A 330 14.97 -22.54 14.94
C ILE A 330 16.37 -21.91 14.74
N ASP A 331 16.45 -20.65 14.32
CA ASP A 331 17.71 -19.92 14.07
C ASP A 331 18.49 -19.53 15.35
N GLY A 332 17.94 -19.82 16.54
CA GLY A 332 18.52 -19.43 17.83
C GLY A 332 19.59 -20.37 18.42
N GLU A 333 19.66 -21.62 17.97
CA GLU A 333 20.70 -22.57 18.39
C GLU A 333 21.20 -23.35 17.18
N GLU A 334 22.51 -23.38 17.00
CA GLU A 334 23.20 -24.11 15.93
C GLU A 334 23.08 -25.63 16.19
N VAL A 335 21.88 -26.17 16.00
CA VAL A 335 21.59 -27.59 16.19
C VAL A 335 22.25 -28.34 15.04
N LEU A 336 23.43 -28.94 15.29
CA LEU A 336 24.06 -29.86 14.35
C LEU A 336 23.08 -30.98 13.99
N ARG A 337 22.63 -31.04 12.74
CA ARG A 337 21.72 -32.07 12.23
C ARG A 337 22.38 -32.93 11.15
N GLY A 338 21.94 -34.19 11.09
CA GLY A 338 22.33 -35.14 10.04
C GLY A 338 23.80 -35.53 10.10
N ASP A 339 24.52 -35.31 9.00
CA ASP A 339 25.90 -35.80 8.85
C ASP A 339 26.91 -34.99 9.67
N SER A 340 26.63 -33.72 9.96
CA SER A 340 27.43 -32.90 10.88
C SER A 340 27.39 -33.44 12.31
N LEU A 341 26.23 -33.91 12.78
CA LEU A 341 26.08 -34.56 14.09
C LEU A 341 26.79 -35.91 14.13
N LYS A 342 26.69 -36.72 13.06
CA LYS A 342 27.42 -37.99 12.97
C LYS A 342 28.92 -37.78 13.03
N GLN A 343 29.46 -36.79 12.30
CA GLN A 343 30.86 -36.42 12.37
C GLN A 343 31.25 -35.93 13.76
N TYR A 344 30.42 -35.10 14.40
CA TYR A 344 30.65 -34.65 15.77
C TYR A 344 30.69 -35.81 16.78
N VAL A 345 29.73 -36.73 16.72
CA VAL A 345 29.69 -37.93 17.58
C VAL A 345 30.88 -38.85 17.30
N ALA A 346 31.27 -39.04 16.04
CA ALA A 346 32.47 -39.80 15.68
C ALA A 346 33.74 -39.14 16.24
N ASN A 347 33.86 -37.82 16.13
CA ASN A 347 34.95 -37.05 16.73
C ASN A 347 34.97 -37.16 18.26
N LEU A 348 33.80 -37.15 18.91
CA LEU A 348 33.68 -37.31 20.35
C LEU A 348 34.10 -38.71 20.80
N ARG A 349 33.72 -39.75 20.03
CA ARG A 349 34.13 -41.13 20.27
C ARG A 349 35.63 -41.31 20.09
N ASN A 350 36.19 -40.71 19.04
CA ASN A 350 37.64 -40.71 18.79
C ASN A 350 38.38 -40.00 19.92
N LYS A 351 37.93 -38.82 20.36
CA LYS A 351 38.48 -38.12 21.53
C LYS A 351 38.38 -38.96 22.81
N GLY A 352 37.27 -39.67 23.01
CA GLY A 352 37.10 -40.60 24.14
C GLY A 352 38.08 -41.78 24.11
N ASN A 353 38.35 -42.33 22.93
CA ASN A 353 39.36 -43.38 22.74
C ASN A 353 40.77 -42.86 22.99
N VAL A 354 41.11 -41.68 22.45
CA VAL A 354 42.41 -41.02 22.70
C VAL A 354 42.61 -40.75 24.19
N PHE A 355 41.59 -40.28 24.89
CA PHE A 355 41.66 -40.08 26.33
C PHE A 355 41.94 -41.39 27.09
N LYS A 356 41.25 -42.48 26.74
CA LYS A 356 41.50 -43.80 27.35
C LYS A 356 42.91 -44.30 27.08
N GLN A 357 43.41 -44.14 25.86
CA GLN A 357 44.77 -44.51 25.49
C GLN A 357 45.81 -43.69 26.29
N LYS A 358 45.66 -42.36 26.33
CA LYS A 358 46.57 -41.49 27.12
C LYS A 358 46.52 -41.79 28.61
N ARG A 359 45.36 -42.17 29.14
CA ARG A 359 45.22 -42.62 30.53
C ARG A 359 45.93 -43.95 30.79
N GLN A 360 45.89 -44.87 29.83
CA GLN A 360 46.63 -46.12 29.90
C GLN A 360 48.14 -45.87 29.84
N GLU A 361 48.62 -45.07 28.88
CA GLU A 361 50.03 -44.67 28.78
C GLU A 361 50.54 -44.03 30.09
N LEU A 362 49.74 -43.15 30.71
CA LEU A 362 50.09 -42.59 32.02
C LEU A 362 50.16 -43.63 33.14
N THR A 363 49.34 -44.69 33.06
CA THR A 363 49.36 -45.77 34.05
C THR A 363 50.60 -46.63 33.85
N GLU A 364 50.94 -46.95 32.59
CA GLU A 364 52.14 -47.69 32.22
C GLU A 364 53.41 -46.94 32.65
N LEU A 365 53.52 -45.64 32.34
CA LEU A 365 54.64 -44.81 32.80
C LEU A 365 54.76 -44.76 34.32
N ARG A 366 53.64 -44.73 35.06
CA ARG A 366 53.68 -44.81 36.53
C ARG A 366 54.18 -46.15 37.03
N THR A 367 53.78 -47.24 36.39
CA THR A 367 54.31 -48.57 36.74
C THR A 367 55.79 -48.69 36.40
N GLU A 368 56.22 -48.12 35.27
CA GLU A 368 57.62 -48.10 34.85
C GLU A 368 58.49 -47.31 35.83
N VAL A 369 58.03 -46.12 36.27
CA VAL A 369 58.69 -45.36 37.34
C VAL A 369 58.77 -46.19 38.62
N GLY A 370 57.73 -46.92 39.00
CA GLY A 370 57.77 -47.83 40.15
C GLY A 370 58.80 -48.95 40.00
N ILE A 371 58.94 -49.52 38.80
CA ILE A 371 59.97 -50.52 38.49
C ILE A 371 61.36 -49.88 38.55
N TYR A 372 61.57 -48.70 37.98
CA TYR A 372 62.86 -48.00 38.04
C TYR A 372 63.27 -47.67 39.46
N VAL A 373 62.35 -47.22 40.31
CA VAL A 373 62.63 -46.97 41.74
C VAL A 373 63.10 -48.25 42.42
N ARG A 374 62.40 -49.37 42.20
CA ARG A 374 62.79 -50.67 42.76
C ARG A 374 64.14 -51.15 42.22
N SER A 375 64.39 -50.95 40.93
CA SER A 375 65.67 -51.31 40.30
C SER A 375 66.82 -50.43 40.84
N ASP A 376 66.60 -49.14 41.05
CA ASP A 376 67.58 -48.23 41.68
C ASP A 376 67.89 -48.66 43.11
N GLU A 377 66.87 -49.05 43.88
CA GLU A 377 67.05 -49.59 45.24
C GLU A 377 67.90 -50.88 45.24
N ILE A 378 67.61 -51.82 44.33
CA ILE A 378 68.38 -53.07 44.19
C ILE A 378 69.81 -52.77 43.77
N LEU A 379 70.02 -51.86 42.82
CA LEU A 379 71.36 -51.50 42.35
C LEU A 379 72.18 -50.79 43.44
N ARG A 380 71.58 -49.90 44.23
CA ARG A 380 72.25 -49.28 45.38
C ARG A 380 72.63 -50.30 46.44
N GLU A 381 71.77 -51.29 46.69
CA GLU A 381 72.06 -52.36 47.63
C GLU A 381 73.19 -53.26 47.13
N LEU A 382 73.18 -53.60 45.84
CA LEU A 382 74.27 -54.36 45.20
C LEU A 382 75.58 -53.57 45.17
N ASP A 383 75.55 -52.28 44.83
CA ASP A 383 76.73 -51.41 44.82
C ASP A 383 77.34 -51.28 46.22
N LYS A 384 76.49 -51.18 47.24
CA LYS A 384 76.93 -51.22 48.64
C LYS A 384 77.57 -52.57 48.99
N GLN A 385 76.96 -53.69 48.60
CA GLN A 385 77.51 -55.03 48.83
C GLN A 385 78.83 -55.25 48.08
N PHE A 386 78.96 -54.76 46.85
CA PHE A 386 80.18 -54.83 46.06
C PHE A 386 81.25 -53.92 46.64
N THR A 387 80.92 -52.70 47.08
CA THR A 387 81.85 -51.79 47.74
C THR A 387 82.34 -52.38 49.07
N GLU A 388 81.47 -52.99 49.87
CA GLU A 388 81.84 -53.67 51.12
C GLU A 388 82.70 -54.93 50.86
N SER A 389 82.39 -55.69 49.81
CA SER A 389 83.17 -56.88 49.44
C SER A 389 84.53 -56.51 48.85
N LEU A 390 84.59 -55.46 48.04
CA LEU A 390 85.83 -54.92 47.48
C LEU A 390 86.69 -54.29 48.59
N SER A 391 86.11 -53.51 49.52
CA SER A 391 86.84 -52.99 50.68
C SER A 391 87.47 -54.12 51.51
N LYS A 392 86.73 -55.20 51.78
CA LYS A 392 87.27 -56.37 52.49
C LYS A 392 88.41 -57.05 51.72
N LEU A 393 88.28 -57.18 50.39
CA LEU A 393 89.34 -57.74 49.53
C LEU A 393 90.57 -56.83 49.42
N GLU A 394 90.39 -55.51 49.41
CA GLU A 394 91.45 -54.51 49.42
C GLU A 394 92.19 -54.51 50.78
N ASP A 395 91.45 -54.65 51.89
CA ASP A 395 92.00 -54.78 53.25
C ASP A 395 92.76 -56.11 53.43
N GLU A 396 92.24 -57.22 52.89
CA GLU A 396 92.89 -58.53 52.92
C GLU A 396 94.18 -58.60 52.08
N ARG A 397 94.30 -57.76 51.05
CA ARG A 397 95.45 -57.74 50.14
C ARG A 397 96.37 -56.52 50.27
N GLY A 398 96.03 -55.56 51.13
CA GLY A 398 96.83 -54.37 51.42
C GLY A 398 96.98 -53.40 50.24
N ILE A 399 96.07 -53.44 49.26
CA ILE A 399 96.13 -52.61 48.03
C ILE A 399 94.73 -52.07 47.76
N SER A 400 94.56 -50.75 47.87
CA SER A 400 93.31 -50.06 47.54
C SER A 400 93.36 -49.45 46.13
N GLY A 401 92.29 -49.62 45.32
CA GLY A 401 92.04 -48.84 44.10
C GLY A 401 92.21 -49.52 42.73
N TYR A 402 92.16 -50.85 42.60
CA TYR A 402 92.52 -51.55 41.34
C TYR A 402 91.34 -51.89 40.38
N PHE A 403 90.08 -51.78 40.82
CA PHE A 403 88.95 -52.41 40.13
C PHE A 403 88.40 -51.67 38.88
N THR A 404 88.69 -50.39 38.65
CA THR A 404 88.00 -49.57 37.64
C THR A 404 88.44 -49.77 36.17
N SER A 405 89.40 -50.65 35.86
CA SER A 405 90.14 -50.52 34.59
C SER A 405 89.93 -51.57 33.49
N LYS A 406 89.20 -52.68 33.65
CA LYS A 406 89.17 -53.71 32.58
C LYS A 406 87.84 -54.45 32.44
N GLN A 407 86.93 -53.92 31.63
CA GLN A 407 85.85 -54.68 31.02
C GLN A 407 85.61 -54.19 29.60
N SER A 408 86.10 -54.93 28.61
CA SER A 408 85.38 -55.23 27.36
C SER A 408 86.31 -55.96 26.40
N ASP A 409 86.02 -57.22 26.11
CA ASP A 409 85.78 -57.73 24.76
C ASP A 409 85.80 -59.27 24.76
N GLU A 410 84.79 -59.90 24.14
CA GLU A 410 84.97 -60.71 22.92
C GLU A 410 83.66 -61.42 22.48
N LYS A 411 83.60 -61.66 21.16
CA LYS A 411 82.50 -62.18 20.32
C LYS A 411 82.70 -63.67 20.01
N ILE A 412 81.64 -64.43 19.68
CA ILE A 412 81.76 -65.76 19.02
C ILE A 412 80.63 -65.94 17.97
N ASP A 413 81.01 -66.30 16.74
CA ASP A 413 80.15 -66.58 15.56
C ASP A 413 80.22 -68.10 15.25
N GLU A 414 79.68 -68.93 16.16
CA GLU A 414 79.42 -70.38 15.95
C GLU A 414 77.91 -70.67 15.73
N GLU A 415 77.05 -69.64 15.71
CA GLU A 415 75.58 -69.74 15.79
C GLU A 415 74.87 -70.13 14.46
N LYS A 416 75.62 -70.33 13.36
CA LYS A 416 75.00 -70.54 12.04
C LYS A 416 74.70 -72.00 11.69
N GLU A 417 75.19 -72.96 12.46
CA GLU A 417 74.83 -74.38 12.27
C GLU A 417 73.75 -74.88 13.24
N GLN A 418 73.56 -74.21 14.39
CA GLN A 418 72.46 -74.48 15.33
C GLN A 418 71.10 -73.93 14.85
N THR A 419 71.12 -72.88 14.03
CA THR A 419 69.92 -72.14 13.57
C THR A 419 68.93 -72.96 12.73
N LEU A 420 69.35 -74.05 12.08
CA LEU A 420 68.46 -74.88 11.24
C LEU A 420 67.71 -75.97 12.03
N GLU A 421 68.34 -76.58 13.03
CA GLU A 421 67.64 -77.46 13.98
C GLU A 421 66.74 -76.64 14.92
N GLU A 422 67.18 -75.45 15.32
CA GLU A 422 66.36 -74.48 16.06
C GLU A 422 65.15 -73.99 15.27
N LEU A 423 65.25 -73.77 13.95
CA LEU A 423 64.09 -73.38 13.14
C LEU A 423 63.01 -74.48 13.11
N THR A 424 63.41 -75.74 13.09
CA THR A 424 62.47 -76.86 13.07
C THR A 424 61.85 -77.07 14.46
N ALA A 425 62.65 -76.91 15.52
CA ALA A 425 62.17 -76.91 16.90
C ALA A 425 61.18 -75.76 17.17
N THR A 426 61.51 -74.54 16.76
CA THR A 426 60.64 -73.36 16.91
C THR A 426 59.34 -73.48 16.13
N VAL A 427 59.32 -74.14 14.95
CA VAL A 427 58.06 -74.42 14.23
C VAL A 427 57.18 -75.42 14.97
N THR A 428 57.77 -76.43 15.63
CA THR A 428 57.00 -77.35 16.48
C THR A 428 56.51 -76.68 17.76
N GLU A 429 57.32 -75.79 18.34
CA GLU A 429 56.96 -74.97 19.51
C GLU A 429 55.85 -73.96 19.17
N LEU A 430 55.92 -73.29 18.03
CA LEU A 430 54.87 -72.38 17.54
C LEU A 430 53.55 -73.11 17.31
N ASN A 431 53.58 -74.35 16.81
CA ASN A 431 52.36 -75.15 16.68
C ASN A 431 51.82 -75.61 18.04
N ALA A 432 52.69 -75.92 19.01
CA ALA A 432 52.28 -76.21 20.38
C ALA A 432 51.63 -74.98 21.03
N VAL A 433 52.26 -73.81 20.93
CA VAL A 433 51.74 -72.53 21.43
C VAL A 433 50.43 -72.15 20.74
N THR A 434 50.29 -72.40 19.42
CA THR A 434 49.04 -72.14 18.70
C THR A 434 47.90 -73.02 19.21
N ASN A 435 48.17 -74.29 19.50
CA ASN A 435 47.18 -75.19 20.09
C ASN A 435 46.87 -74.85 21.56
N GLU A 436 47.86 -74.37 22.31
CA GLU A 436 47.67 -73.85 23.67
C GLU A 436 46.81 -72.58 23.68
N ILE A 437 47.05 -71.63 22.77
CA ILE A 437 46.20 -70.45 22.60
C ILE A 437 44.79 -70.88 22.19
N ARG A 438 44.65 -71.85 21.28
CA ARG A 438 43.33 -72.36 20.85
C ARG A 438 42.55 -72.99 21.99
N THR A 439 43.20 -73.80 22.81
CA THR A 439 42.59 -74.41 24.01
C THR A 439 42.30 -73.38 25.10
N ARG A 440 43.13 -72.34 25.23
CA ARG A 440 42.88 -71.21 26.15
C ARG A 440 41.76 -70.28 25.69
N VAL A 441 41.56 -70.11 24.38
CA VAL A 441 40.50 -69.26 23.79
C VAL A 441 39.13 -69.96 23.77
N ALA A 442 39.10 -71.29 23.63
CA ALA A 442 37.87 -72.08 23.63
C ALA A 442 36.91 -71.80 24.82
N PRO A 443 37.36 -71.73 26.09
CA PRO A 443 36.49 -71.38 27.22
C PRO A 443 35.97 -69.94 27.15
N PHE A 444 36.79 -68.96 26.73
CA PHE A 444 36.33 -67.57 26.57
C PHE A 444 35.26 -67.43 25.47
N VAL A 445 35.37 -68.20 24.38
CA VAL A 445 34.35 -68.25 23.33
C VAL A 445 33.06 -68.91 23.84
N ARG A 446 33.18 -69.95 24.68
CA ARG A 446 32.03 -70.59 25.34
C ARG A 446 31.31 -69.62 26.29
N ASP A 447 32.05 -68.81 27.04
CA ASP A 447 31.52 -67.83 28.00
C ASP A 447 30.96 -66.56 27.31
N LEU A 448 31.43 -66.24 26.10
CA LEU A 448 30.89 -65.16 25.27
C LEU A 448 29.45 -65.42 24.79
N ARG A 449 29.08 -66.69 24.57
CA ARG A 449 27.73 -67.05 24.09
C ARG A 449 26.61 -66.66 25.07
N PRO A 450 26.65 -67.02 26.36
CA PRO A 450 25.64 -66.58 27.33
C PRO A 450 25.68 -65.08 27.59
N LEU A 451 26.84 -64.42 27.49
CA LEU A 451 26.92 -62.96 27.60
C LEU A 451 26.24 -62.25 26.41
N ARG A 452 26.39 -62.76 25.19
CA ARG A 452 25.67 -62.25 24.02
C ARG A 452 24.16 -62.44 24.16
N GLN A 453 23.71 -63.60 24.66
CA GLN A 453 22.30 -63.85 24.94
C GLN A 453 21.76 -62.87 25.99
N LYS A 454 22.47 -62.70 27.12
CA LYS A 454 22.09 -61.72 28.15
C LYS A 454 22.03 -60.29 27.60
N ASN A 455 22.93 -59.91 26.71
CA ASN A 455 22.91 -58.59 26.10
C ASN A 455 21.70 -58.41 25.17
N GLN A 456 21.34 -59.43 24.38
CA GLN A 456 20.10 -59.42 23.58
C GLN A 456 18.85 -59.34 24.46
N ASP A 457 18.79 -60.12 25.54
CA ASP A 457 17.64 -60.12 26.46
C ASP A 457 17.51 -58.75 27.15
N LEU A 458 18.62 -58.14 27.58
CA LEU A 458 18.65 -56.80 28.17
C LEU A 458 18.25 -55.71 27.16
N GLU A 459 18.68 -55.84 25.91
CA GLU A 459 18.32 -54.91 24.84
C GLU A 459 16.81 -54.97 24.54
N ALA A 460 16.23 -56.17 24.50
CA ALA A 460 14.79 -56.35 24.36
C ALA A 460 14.00 -55.72 25.53
N VAL A 461 14.47 -55.92 26.77
CA VAL A 461 13.86 -55.31 27.97
C VAL A 461 13.98 -53.79 27.93
N CYS A 462 15.13 -53.25 27.51
CA CYS A 462 15.32 -51.81 27.37
C CYS A 462 14.38 -51.21 26.31
N GLN A 463 14.23 -51.87 25.15
CA GLN A 463 13.29 -51.43 24.11
C GLN A 463 11.85 -51.47 24.60
N GLN A 464 11.44 -52.51 25.32
CA GLN A 464 10.11 -52.61 25.90
C GLN A 464 9.86 -51.49 26.93
N LYS A 465 10.81 -51.27 27.86
CA LYS A 465 10.70 -50.20 28.86
C LYS A 465 10.68 -48.81 28.23
N LYS A 466 11.47 -48.60 27.18
CA LYS A 466 11.46 -47.36 26.40
C LYS A 466 10.11 -47.14 25.73
N SER A 467 9.54 -48.15 25.09
CA SER A 467 8.20 -48.07 24.47
C SER A 467 7.11 -47.70 25.47
N VAL A 468 7.13 -48.30 26.67
CA VAL A 468 6.19 -47.96 27.75
C VAL A 468 6.39 -46.53 28.25
N TYR A 469 7.66 -46.11 28.42
CA TYR A 469 7.98 -44.74 28.80
C TYR A 469 7.50 -43.73 27.75
N ASP A 470 7.79 -43.96 26.47
CA ASP A 470 7.40 -43.09 25.37
C ASP A 470 5.86 -42.98 25.29
N SER A 471 5.15 -44.10 25.43
CA SER A 471 3.67 -44.10 25.48
C SER A 471 3.12 -43.33 26.68
N CYS A 472 3.74 -43.45 27.85
CA CYS A 472 3.33 -42.71 29.05
C CYS A 472 3.65 -41.21 28.92
N ALA A 473 4.81 -40.86 28.38
CA ALA A 473 5.23 -39.49 28.11
C ALA A 473 4.26 -38.79 27.16
N ILE A 474 3.91 -39.43 26.03
CA ILE A 474 2.92 -38.90 25.08
C ILE A 474 1.55 -38.70 25.76
N GLY A 475 1.14 -39.62 26.63
CA GLY A 475 -0.10 -39.49 27.41
C GLY A 475 -0.09 -38.30 28.37
N LEU A 476 1.04 -38.07 29.05
CA LEU A 476 1.23 -36.93 29.94
C LEU A 476 1.32 -35.61 29.18
N GLU A 477 2.02 -35.57 28.05
CA GLU A 477 2.09 -34.40 27.15
C GLU A 477 0.70 -34.03 26.64
N SER A 478 -0.08 -35.00 26.16
CA SER A 478 -1.46 -34.75 25.70
C SER A 478 -2.36 -34.19 26.82
N ASN A 479 -2.19 -34.68 28.05
CA ASN A 479 -2.93 -34.16 29.20
C ASN A 479 -2.45 -32.76 29.60
N ALA A 480 -1.16 -32.49 29.55
CA ALA A 480 -0.60 -31.16 29.79
C ALA A 480 -1.14 -30.15 28.77
N ASP A 481 -1.19 -30.51 27.48
CA ASP A 481 -1.72 -29.67 26.42
C ASP A 481 -3.22 -29.35 26.64
N LYS A 482 -4.02 -30.36 27.01
CA LYS A 482 -5.45 -30.16 27.33
C LYS A 482 -5.63 -29.22 28.52
N LEU A 483 -4.84 -29.40 29.59
CA LEU A 483 -4.89 -28.52 30.75
C LEU A 483 -4.44 -27.09 30.41
N GLN A 484 -3.41 -26.93 29.58
CA GLN A 484 -2.97 -25.62 29.12
C GLN A 484 -4.05 -24.92 28.28
N GLN A 485 -4.72 -25.64 27.38
CA GLN A 485 -5.84 -25.10 26.60
C GLN A 485 -6.99 -24.66 27.51
N GLU A 486 -7.33 -25.44 28.52
CA GLU A 486 -8.37 -25.09 29.49
C GLU A 486 -7.99 -23.87 30.34
N VAL A 487 -6.73 -23.77 30.77
CA VAL A 487 -6.23 -22.57 31.47
C VAL A 487 -6.33 -21.33 30.58
N ARG A 488 -5.94 -21.43 29.30
CA ARG A 488 -6.08 -20.31 28.34
C ARG A 488 -7.54 -19.90 28.15
N ARG A 489 -8.45 -20.87 28.02
CA ARG A 489 -9.89 -20.64 27.92
C ARG A 489 -10.44 -19.93 29.18
N LEU A 490 -10.00 -20.36 30.36
CA LEU A 490 -10.40 -19.74 31.62
C LEU A 490 -9.83 -18.32 31.76
N GLN A 491 -8.61 -18.06 31.30
CA GLN A 491 -8.03 -16.72 31.26
C GLN A 491 -8.82 -15.79 30.32
N GLN A 492 -9.16 -16.25 29.12
CA GLN A 492 -9.99 -15.48 28.18
C GLN A 492 -11.37 -15.13 28.79
N THR A 493 -12.04 -16.10 29.40
CA THR A 493 -13.33 -15.84 30.06
C THR A 493 -13.19 -14.89 31.27
N LEU A 494 -12.07 -14.94 32.00
CA LEU A 494 -11.79 -13.98 33.06
C LEU A 494 -11.62 -12.56 32.51
N ASP A 495 -10.88 -12.38 31.42
CA ASP A 495 -10.64 -11.08 30.79
C ASP A 495 -11.95 -10.49 30.21
N GLU A 496 -12.79 -11.32 29.60
CA GLU A 496 -14.14 -10.95 29.15
C GLU A 496 -15.02 -10.48 30.31
N LEU A 497 -15.03 -11.23 31.42
CA LEU A 497 -15.81 -10.89 32.61
C LEU A 497 -15.28 -9.62 33.28
N GLN A 498 -13.97 -9.40 33.32
CA GLN A 498 -13.36 -8.17 33.82
C GLN A 498 -13.76 -6.97 32.95
N SER A 499 -13.69 -7.12 31.63
CA SER A 499 -14.12 -6.08 30.69
C SER A 499 -15.60 -5.72 30.88
N LYS A 500 -16.46 -6.74 31.01
CA LYS A 500 -17.89 -6.55 31.30
C LYS A 500 -18.12 -5.85 32.65
N LYS A 501 -17.35 -6.21 33.68
CA LYS A 501 -17.40 -5.56 35.00
C LYS A 501 -17.07 -4.07 34.87
N TYR A 502 -15.99 -3.70 34.17
CA TYR A 502 -15.62 -2.30 33.99
C TYR A 502 -16.67 -1.51 33.22
N MET A 503 -17.23 -2.09 32.16
CA MET A 503 -18.34 -1.47 31.41
C MET A 503 -19.55 -1.18 32.30
N LEU A 504 -19.97 -2.18 33.10
CA LEU A 504 -21.07 -2.01 34.05
C LEU A 504 -20.75 -0.99 35.14
N GLN A 505 -19.49 -0.90 35.59
CA GLN A 505 -19.06 0.12 36.55
C GLN A 505 -19.16 1.54 35.96
N CYS A 506 -18.70 1.75 34.73
CA CYS A 506 -18.84 3.04 34.03
C CYS A 506 -20.32 3.40 33.83
N GLU A 507 -21.16 2.45 33.43
CA GLU A 507 -22.59 2.66 33.27
C GLU A 507 -23.25 3.06 34.60
N LEU A 508 -22.86 2.41 35.69
CA LEU A 508 -23.34 2.72 37.04
C LEU A 508 -22.91 4.13 37.48
N GLU A 509 -21.67 4.54 37.18
CA GLU A 509 -21.21 5.91 37.45
C GLU A 509 -21.98 6.97 36.67
N VAL A 510 -22.29 6.72 35.39
CA VAL A 510 -23.14 7.59 34.59
C VAL A 510 -24.57 7.66 35.15
N LEU A 511 -25.12 6.54 35.60
CA LEU A 511 -26.44 6.52 36.22
C LEU A 511 -26.44 7.27 37.55
N ARG A 512 -25.38 7.17 38.36
CA ARG A 512 -25.22 7.94 39.60
C ARG A 512 -25.14 9.45 39.34
N SER A 513 -24.36 9.89 38.36
CA SER A 513 -24.27 11.32 38.04
C SER A 513 -25.61 11.88 37.54
N LYS A 514 -26.37 11.09 36.78
CA LYS A 514 -27.75 11.43 36.39
C LYS A 514 -28.67 11.49 37.60
N GLU A 515 -28.58 10.53 38.52
CA GLU A 515 -29.36 10.54 39.76
C GLU A 515 -29.05 11.77 40.62
N ASP A 516 -27.77 12.14 40.76
CA ASP A 516 -27.34 13.34 41.48
C ASP A 516 -27.89 14.61 40.81
N THR A 517 -27.81 14.70 39.47
CA THR A 517 -28.39 15.81 38.70
C THR A 517 -29.91 15.91 38.91
N ILE A 518 -30.62 14.78 38.88
CA ILE A 518 -32.07 14.75 39.15
C ILE A 518 -32.33 15.18 40.60
N ARG A 519 -31.54 14.73 41.56
CA ARG A 519 -31.70 15.08 42.98
C ARG A 519 -31.47 16.58 43.22
N GLU A 520 -30.48 17.16 42.56
CA GLU A 520 -30.22 18.60 42.55
C GLU A 520 -31.37 19.37 41.89
N GLU A 521 -31.85 18.92 40.73
CA GLU A 521 -32.99 19.53 40.04
C GLU A 521 -34.26 19.50 40.90
N MET A 522 -34.55 18.37 41.56
CA MET A 522 -35.67 18.27 42.50
C MET A 522 -35.50 19.23 43.68
N LYS A 523 -34.28 19.40 44.19
CA LYS A 523 -33.97 20.36 45.26
C LYS A 523 -34.20 21.80 44.81
N TYR A 524 -33.72 22.18 43.62
CA TYR A 524 -33.90 23.52 43.06
C TYR A 524 -35.37 23.81 42.74
N PHE A 525 -36.09 22.84 42.15
CA PHE A 525 -37.50 22.98 41.80
C PHE A 525 -38.41 23.14 43.03
N VAL A 526 -38.17 22.36 44.09
CA VAL A 526 -38.96 22.40 45.33
C VAL A 526 -38.55 23.58 46.23
N SER A 527 -37.38 24.20 46.00
CA SER A 527 -36.91 25.34 46.81
C SER A 527 -37.92 26.48 46.78
N THR A 528 -38.11 27.14 47.92
CA THR A 528 -39.00 28.31 48.04
C THR A 528 -38.28 29.59 47.61
N ASN A 529 -36.94 29.56 47.50
CA ASN A 529 -36.13 30.71 47.10
C ASN A 529 -36.17 30.94 45.58
N PRO A 530 -36.42 32.17 45.10
CA PRO A 530 -36.50 32.48 43.68
C PRO A 530 -35.18 32.25 42.91
N GLU A 531 -34.04 32.44 43.56
CA GLU A 531 -32.71 32.25 42.95
C GLU A 531 -32.41 30.77 42.73
N ASP A 532 -32.73 29.92 43.71
CA ASP A 532 -32.58 28.46 43.59
C ASP A 532 -33.50 27.89 42.51
N LYS A 533 -34.74 28.40 42.44
CA LYS A 533 -35.70 28.05 41.39
C LYS A 533 -35.20 28.46 39.99
N ALA A 534 -34.67 29.67 39.85
CA ALA A 534 -34.07 30.12 38.59
C ALA A 534 -32.89 29.25 38.10
N MET A 535 -32.27 28.46 38.98
CA MET A 535 -31.20 27.51 38.62
C MET A 535 -31.71 26.18 38.07
N SER A 536 -32.99 25.83 38.30
CA SER A 536 -33.67 24.66 37.73
C SER A 536 -33.61 24.69 36.22
N LEU A 537 -33.25 23.55 35.63
CA LEU A 537 -33.24 23.34 34.18
C LEU A 537 -34.63 23.56 33.57
N ILE A 538 -35.69 23.13 34.24
CA ILE A 538 -37.08 23.34 33.80
C ILE A 538 -37.38 24.83 33.66
N GLU A 539 -36.96 25.65 34.62
CA GLU A 539 -37.25 27.08 34.62
C GLU A 539 -36.40 27.84 33.59
N LYS A 540 -35.16 27.39 33.34
CA LYS A 540 -34.33 27.87 32.23
C LYS A 540 -34.96 27.56 30.88
N LEU A 541 -35.41 26.33 30.65
CA LEU A 541 -36.09 25.93 29.42
C LEU A 541 -37.39 26.71 29.20
N HIS A 542 -38.19 26.92 30.26
CA HIS A 542 -39.38 27.77 30.16
C HIS A 542 -39.04 29.22 29.81
N LYS A 543 -37.96 29.78 30.35
CA LYS A 543 -37.50 31.14 29.99
C LYS A 543 -37.09 31.21 28.52
N GLU A 544 -36.35 30.21 28.02
CA GLU A 544 -35.95 30.12 26.61
C GLU A 544 -37.17 29.99 25.69
N ILE A 545 -38.11 29.10 25.99
CA ILE A 545 -39.37 28.93 25.23
C ILE A 545 -40.18 30.24 25.21
N ASN A 546 -40.26 30.95 26.33
CA ASN A 546 -40.96 32.22 26.41
C ASN A 546 -40.26 33.33 25.61
N ALA A 547 -38.92 33.37 25.66
CA ALA A 547 -38.13 34.31 24.88
C ALA A 547 -38.35 34.07 23.38
N GLU A 548 -38.26 32.82 22.93
CA GLU A 548 -38.47 32.43 21.54
C GLU A 548 -39.91 32.71 21.08
N SER A 549 -40.91 32.42 21.92
CA SER A 549 -42.32 32.75 21.64
C SER A 549 -42.56 34.26 21.54
N SER A 550 -41.84 35.07 22.33
CA SER A 550 -41.92 36.53 22.25
C SER A 550 -41.28 37.07 20.97
N GLU A 551 -40.18 36.46 20.54
CA GLU A 551 -39.50 36.79 19.29
C GLU A 551 -40.37 36.41 18.09
N GLU A 552 -41.02 35.26 18.12
CA GLU A 552 -41.99 34.84 17.10
C GLU A 552 -43.15 35.85 16.97
N ARG A 553 -43.70 36.34 18.09
CA ARG A 553 -44.74 37.39 18.08
C ARG A 553 -44.21 38.69 17.48
N ASN A 554 -43.01 39.13 17.87
CA ASN A 554 -42.40 40.34 17.34
C ASN A 554 -42.15 40.25 15.83
N LEU A 555 -41.71 39.09 15.34
CA LEU A 555 -41.53 38.85 13.91
C LEU A 555 -42.86 38.85 13.15
N LYS A 556 -43.94 38.31 13.73
CA LYS A 556 -45.29 38.39 13.14
C LYS A 556 -45.77 39.84 13.02
N VAL A 557 -45.60 40.65 14.07
CA VAL A 557 -45.95 42.09 14.04
C VAL A 557 -45.16 42.81 12.95
N LYS A 558 -43.83 42.64 12.90
CA LYS A 558 -42.98 43.24 11.85
C LYS A 558 -43.42 42.82 10.44
N ARG A 559 -43.79 41.54 10.26
CA ARG A 559 -44.28 41.04 8.97
C ARG A 559 -45.58 41.72 8.56
N ASP A 560 -46.51 41.88 9.49
CA ASP A 560 -47.81 42.49 9.22
C ASP A 560 -47.67 44.00 8.96
N GLU A 561 -46.81 44.71 9.71
CA GLU A 561 -46.41 46.11 9.43
C GLU A 561 -45.78 46.29 8.04
N LEU A 562 -44.89 45.38 7.65
CA LEU A 562 -44.29 45.39 6.31
C LEU A 562 -45.33 45.15 5.21
N ARG A 563 -46.34 44.31 5.47
CA ARG A 563 -47.42 44.02 4.53
C ARG A 563 -48.36 45.21 4.37
N GLU A 564 -48.74 45.87 5.45
CA GLU A 564 -49.56 47.09 5.41
C GLU A 564 -48.83 48.23 4.70
N ASN A 565 -47.55 48.40 4.99
CA ASN A 565 -46.72 49.43 4.36
C ASN A 565 -46.21 49.04 2.97
N ALA A 566 -46.45 47.82 2.47
CA ALA A 566 -45.93 47.36 1.18
C ALA A 566 -46.42 48.22 0.01
N ALA A 567 -47.69 48.66 0.03
CA ALA A 567 -48.27 49.50 -1.00
C ALA A 567 -47.66 50.91 -1.00
N GLU A 568 -47.51 51.51 0.18
CA GLU A 568 -46.91 52.83 0.35
C GLU A 568 -45.41 52.81 0.03
N ASN A 569 -44.69 51.81 0.51
CA ASN A 569 -43.28 51.58 0.18
C ASN A 569 -43.08 51.38 -1.33
N SER A 570 -43.95 50.61 -2.00
CA SER A 570 -43.89 50.43 -3.46
C SER A 570 -44.15 51.74 -4.21
N ARG A 571 -45.08 52.56 -3.73
CA ARG A 571 -45.37 53.89 -4.28
C ARG A 571 -44.19 54.83 -4.11
N GLN A 572 -43.59 54.88 -2.91
CA GLN A 572 -42.40 55.68 -2.65
C GLN A 572 -41.23 55.23 -3.53
N LEU A 573 -41.01 53.93 -3.67
CA LEU A 573 -39.96 53.38 -4.52
C LEU A 573 -40.15 53.76 -5.99
N LYS A 574 -41.40 53.77 -6.48
CA LYS A 574 -41.74 54.28 -7.81
C LYS A 574 -41.48 55.78 -7.93
N MET A 575 -41.87 56.59 -6.95
CA MET A 575 -41.57 58.03 -6.93
C MET A 575 -40.06 58.31 -6.93
N TRP A 576 -39.27 57.55 -6.16
CA TRP A 576 -37.81 57.65 -6.16
C TRP A 576 -37.22 57.25 -7.51
N SER A 577 -37.72 56.20 -8.15
CA SER A 577 -37.33 55.80 -9.50
C SER A 577 -37.67 56.87 -10.54
N ASP A 578 -38.84 57.50 -10.45
CA ASP A 578 -39.27 58.56 -11.36
C ASP A 578 -38.40 59.82 -11.19
N ILE A 579 -38.06 60.18 -9.95
CA ILE A 579 -37.13 61.27 -9.62
C ILE A 579 -35.74 60.97 -10.19
N GLN A 580 -35.25 59.73 -10.05
CA GLN A 580 -33.97 59.31 -10.60
C GLN A 580 -33.98 59.41 -12.14
N ALA A 581 -35.03 58.95 -12.80
CA ALA A 581 -35.18 59.08 -14.25
C ALA A 581 -35.20 60.54 -14.70
N LEU A 582 -35.88 61.43 -13.96
CA LEU A 582 -35.88 62.88 -14.23
C LEU A 582 -34.48 63.48 -14.08
N PHE A 583 -33.72 63.09 -13.05
CA PHE A 583 -32.34 63.55 -12.88
C PHE A 583 -31.42 63.03 -14.00
N GLU A 584 -31.60 61.79 -14.46
CA GLU A 584 -30.86 61.26 -15.61
C GLU A 584 -31.17 62.01 -16.90
N VAL A 585 -32.44 62.30 -17.18
CA VAL A 585 -32.85 63.11 -18.34
C VAL A 585 -32.28 64.52 -18.25
N LYS A 586 -32.36 65.15 -17.07
CA LYS A 586 -31.80 66.49 -16.85
C LYS A 586 -30.28 66.50 -17.03
N SER A 587 -29.59 65.46 -16.58
CA SER A 587 -28.15 65.28 -16.77
C SER A 587 -27.80 65.12 -18.26
N ARG A 588 -28.54 64.29 -19.01
CA ARG A 588 -28.36 64.13 -20.47
C ARG A 588 -28.62 65.43 -21.23
N LEU A 589 -29.67 66.18 -20.86
CA LEU A 589 -29.98 67.47 -21.48
C LEU A 589 -28.90 68.51 -21.16
N ALA A 590 -28.38 68.56 -19.93
CA ALA A 590 -27.28 69.44 -19.56
C ALA A 590 -26.00 69.12 -20.37
N ALA A 591 -25.67 67.84 -20.53
CA ALA A 591 -24.55 67.40 -21.36
C ALA A 591 -24.73 67.81 -22.84
N THR A 592 -25.95 67.67 -23.37
CA THR A 592 -26.28 68.06 -24.76
C THR A 592 -26.25 69.59 -24.95
N ARG A 593 -26.65 70.36 -23.93
CA ARG A 593 -26.57 71.83 -23.95
C ARG A 593 -25.12 72.32 -23.91
N SER A 594 -24.27 71.62 -23.16
CA SER A 594 -22.83 71.90 -23.12
C SER A 594 -22.16 71.67 -24.48
N THR A 595 -22.48 70.58 -25.18
CA THR A 595 -21.94 70.28 -26.53
C THR A 595 -22.47 71.21 -27.62
N ARG A 596 -23.74 71.63 -27.52
CA ARG A 596 -24.34 72.59 -28.47
C ARG A 596 -23.75 74.00 -28.32
N ASN A 597 -23.45 74.42 -27.10
CA ASN A 597 -22.74 75.69 -26.88
C ASN A 597 -21.31 75.64 -27.43
N THR A 598 -20.63 74.49 -27.39
CA THR A 598 -19.27 74.36 -27.96
C THR A 598 -19.27 74.40 -29.49
N THR A 599 -20.29 73.84 -30.15
CA THR A 599 -20.42 73.89 -31.61
C THR A 599 -20.88 75.26 -32.12
N GLN A 600 -21.68 76.00 -31.35
CA GLN A 600 -22.08 77.38 -31.69
C GLN A 600 -20.87 78.34 -31.67
N THR A 601 -20.01 78.27 -30.65
CA THR A 601 -18.74 79.02 -30.64
C THR A 601 -17.80 78.66 -31.79
N ARG A 602 -17.88 77.45 -32.34
CA ARG A 602 -17.03 77.02 -33.46
C ARG A 602 -17.52 77.55 -34.82
N MET A 603 -18.82 77.79 -34.97
CA MET A 603 -19.42 78.38 -36.18
C MET A 603 -19.19 79.89 -36.23
N ASP A 604 -19.22 80.58 -35.09
CA ASP A 604 -18.97 82.04 -35.03
C ASP A 604 -17.50 82.41 -35.32
N HIS A 605 -16.57 81.44 -35.26
CA HIS A 605 -15.17 81.61 -35.68
C HIS A 605 -14.90 81.31 -37.16
N LEU A 606 -15.92 80.92 -37.95
CA LEU A 606 -15.79 80.55 -39.37
C LEU A 606 -16.49 81.51 -40.34
N ILE A 607 -17.03 82.63 -39.86
CA ILE A 607 -17.53 83.73 -40.69
C ILE A 607 -16.63 84.94 -40.42
N LEU A 608 -15.56 85.05 -41.21
CA LEU A 608 -14.69 86.22 -41.31
C LEU A 608 -14.48 86.53 -42.79
#